data_AF-A0A2V4W1S4-F1
#
_entry.id   AF-A0A2V4W1S4-F1
#
_cell.length_a   1.000
_cell.length_b   1.000
_cell.length_c   1.000
_cell.angle_alpha   90.00
_cell.angle_beta   90.00
_cell.angle_gamma   90.00
#
_symmetry.space_group_name_H-M   'P 1'
#
loop_
_entity.id
_entity.type
_entity.pdbx_description
1 polymer ?
#
loop_
_entity_poly.entity_id
_entity_poly.type
_entity_poly.pdbx_seq_one_letter_code
_entity_poly.pdbx_strand_id
1 'polypeptide(L)'
;MSGKGKQTQRLDKILSHMGVGTRSELKKMVKQGRIYVDGKVVKDSGIQVNPEINVIEADGERIMYREMIYLMLHKPPGVVSATEDARDQTVLDLLRKEDRIFQPFPVGRLDKDTEGLLILTNDGPLAHELLSPRKHVPKTYEARVLGKVDAEDVKQFAAGVRLDDQYETMPAQLTVLGYEETEEGTVSLISLIIHEGKFHQVKRMFQAVGKRVLYLKRVAMGELKLASDLAIGSYRELTQEELKLLRNDDAAN
;
A
#
# COMPACT_ATOMS: atom_id res chain seq x y z
N MET A 1 -14.30 -23.31 2.18
CA MET A 1 -13.29 -24.31 1.78
C MET A 1 -13.32 -24.47 0.27
N SER A 2 -12.37 -23.87 -0.46
CA SER A 2 -12.25 -24.05 -1.91
C SER A 2 -10.78 -23.92 -2.30
N GLY A 3 -10.26 -24.91 -3.05
CA GLY A 3 -9.00 -24.79 -3.78
C GLY A 3 -7.72 -25.30 -3.14
N LYS A 4 -7.68 -26.46 -2.46
CA LYS A 4 -6.40 -27.14 -2.12
C LYS A 4 -5.77 -27.79 -3.36
N GLY A 5 -5.32 -26.98 -4.31
CA GLY A 5 -4.38 -27.41 -5.34
C GLY A 5 -3.03 -27.75 -4.71
N LYS A 6 -2.32 -28.76 -5.25
CA LYS A 6 -0.99 -29.22 -4.80
C LYS A 6 -0.05 -28.06 -4.44
N GLN A 7 0.09 -27.74 -3.15
CA GLN A 7 0.81 -26.56 -2.67
C GLN A 7 2.27 -26.87 -2.29
N THR A 8 2.90 -27.79 -3.02
CA THR A 8 4.34 -27.98 -2.88
C THR A 8 5.07 -26.95 -3.74
N GLN A 9 6.09 -26.32 -3.17
CA GLN A 9 7.00 -25.45 -3.87
C GLN A 9 8.42 -25.98 -3.75
N ARG A 10 9.31 -25.58 -4.66
CA ARG A 10 10.73 -25.91 -4.54
C ARG A 10 11.29 -25.31 -3.27
N LEU A 11 12.05 -26.10 -2.51
CA LEU A 11 12.71 -25.66 -1.27
C LEU A 11 13.56 -24.39 -1.48
N ASP A 12 14.30 -24.30 -2.58
CA ASP A 12 15.08 -23.10 -2.89
C ASP A 12 14.23 -21.85 -3.15
N LYS A 13 13.02 -22.00 -3.71
CA LYS A 13 12.08 -20.89 -3.89
C LYS A 13 11.53 -20.42 -2.55
N ILE A 14 11.14 -21.35 -1.67
CA ILE A 14 10.64 -21.06 -0.33
C ILE A 14 11.70 -20.30 0.48
N LEU A 15 12.90 -20.86 0.59
CA LEU A 15 13.99 -20.28 1.39
C LEU A 15 14.47 -18.94 0.82
N SER A 16 14.52 -18.79 -0.50
CA SER A 16 14.87 -17.51 -1.13
C SER A 16 13.80 -16.44 -0.89
N HIS A 17 12.52 -16.82 -0.88
CA HIS A 17 11.42 -15.89 -0.59
C HIS A 17 11.45 -15.43 0.87
N MET A 18 11.81 -16.34 1.80
CA MET A 18 12.00 -16.04 3.22
C MET A 18 13.35 -15.35 3.52
N GLY A 19 14.15 -15.03 2.50
CA GLY A 19 15.38 -14.29 2.66
C GLY A 19 16.59 -15.05 3.20
N VAL A 20 16.52 -16.38 3.27
CA VAL A 20 17.61 -17.23 3.79
C VAL A 20 18.86 -17.19 2.91
N GLY A 21 18.69 -16.97 1.60
CA GLY A 21 19.81 -16.80 0.68
C GLY A 21 19.40 -16.87 -0.78
N THR A 22 20.34 -16.54 -1.67
CA THR A 22 20.16 -16.72 -3.11
C THR A 22 20.10 -18.19 -3.49
N ARG A 23 19.53 -18.52 -4.65
CA ARG A 23 19.49 -19.91 -5.15
C ARG A 23 20.86 -20.58 -5.20
N SER A 24 21.92 -19.83 -5.51
CA SER A 24 23.30 -20.34 -5.57
C SER A 24 23.85 -20.64 -4.18
N GLU A 25 23.55 -19.82 -3.18
CA GLU A 25 23.92 -20.04 -1.78
C GLU A 25 23.16 -21.22 -1.19
N LEU A 26 21.84 -21.29 -1.43
CA LEU A 26 20.99 -22.38 -0.96
C LEU A 26 21.48 -23.75 -1.48
N LYS A 27 21.89 -23.84 -2.76
CA LYS A 27 22.53 -25.04 -3.32
C LYS A 27 23.80 -25.46 -2.58
N LYS A 28 24.58 -24.51 -2.05
CA LYS A 28 25.77 -24.81 -1.22
C LYS A 28 25.34 -25.29 0.17
N MET A 29 24.34 -24.64 0.77
CA MET A 29 23.83 -24.97 2.10
C MET A 29 23.26 -26.41 2.18
N VAL A 30 22.43 -26.84 1.22
CA VAL A 30 21.95 -28.24 1.21
C VAL A 30 23.10 -29.23 1.07
N LYS A 31 24.10 -28.96 0.21
CA LYS A 31 25.29 -29.84 0.08
C LYS A 31 26.05 -29.97 1.40
N GLN A 32 26.21 -28.85 2.11
CA GLN A 32 26.83 -28.78 3.44
C GLN A 32 25.98 -29.43 4.54
N GLY A 33 24.73 -29.81 4.26
CA GLY A 33 23.82 -30.43 5.24
C GLY A 33 23.25 -29.45 6.26
N ARG A 34 23.17 -28.17 5.90
CA ARG A 34 22.71 -27.08 6.77
C ARG A 34 21.18 -26.86 6.73
N ILE A 35 20.47 -27.60 5.89
CA ILE A 35 19.03 -27.45 5.68
C ILE A 35 18.34 -28.78 5.98
N TYR A 36 17.27 -28.71 6.77
CA TYR A 36 16.46 -29.84 7.19
C TYR A 36 15.01 -29.65 6.76
N VAL A 37 14.36 -30.75 6.39
CA VAL A 37 12.90 -30.82 6.18
C VAL A 37 12.38 -32.00 7.00
N ASP A 38 11.44 -31.73 7.90
CA ASP A 38 10.89 -32.69 8.87
C ASP A 38 11.98 -33.45 9.64
N GLY A 39 13.00 -32.72 10.10
CA GLY A 39 14.13 -33.26 10.85
C GLY A 39 15.15 -34.06 10.04
N LYS A 40 15.00 -34.15 8.71
CA LYS A 40 15.93 -34.86 7.82
C LYS A 40 16.78 -33.90 7.02
N VAL A 41 18.10 -34.12 6.99
CA VAL A 41 19.03 -33.34 6.16
C VAL A 41 18.66 -33.49 4.69
N VAL A 42 18.49 -32.36 4.01
CA VAL A 42 18.21 -32.31 2.58
C VAL A 42 19.49 -32.01 1.80
N LYS A 43 19.74 -32.76 0.72
CA LYS A 43 20.90 -32.57 -0.17
C LYS A 43 20.56 -31.95 -1.53
N ASP A 44 19.27 -31.85 -1.88
CA ASP A 44 18.79 -31.24 -3.11
C ASP A 44 17.85 -30.07 -2.79
N SER A 45 18.20 -28.86 -3.25
CA SER A 45 17.39 -27.66 -3.03
C SER A 45 16.17 -27.57 -3.97
N GLY A 46 16.09 -28.46 -4.98
CA GLY A 46 15.00 -28.54 -5.93
C GLY A 46 13.80 -29.37 -5.47
N ILE A 47 13.89 -30.03 -4.31
CA ILE A 47 12.81 -30.86 -3.80
C ILE A 47 11.53 -30.05 -3.59
N GLN A 48 10.39 -30.71 -3.82
CA GLN A 48 9.07 -30.13 -3.63
C GLN A 48 8.66 -30.31 -2.17
N VAL A 49 8.43 -29.20 -1.48
CA VAL A 49 8.09 -29.14 -0.06
C VAL A 49 6.81 -28.34 0.09
N ASN A 50 5.91 -28.77 0.96
CA ASN A 50 4.76 -27.97 1.34
C ASN A 50 5.12 -27.13 2.56
N PRO A 51 5.33 -25.81 2.43
CA PRO A 51 5.78 -24.98 3.55
C PRO A 51 4.72 -24.78 4.65
N GLU A 52 3.45 -25.10 4.37
CA GLU A 52 2.35 -25.04 5.35
C GLU A 52 2.29 -26.29 6.23
N ILE A 53 2.92 -27.39 5.81
CA ILE A 53 2.85 -28.69 6.47
C ILE A 53 4.22 -29.12 6.98
N ASN A 54 5.24 -29.02 6.14
CA ASN A 54 6.58 -29.49 6.44
C ASN A 54 7.32 -28.47 7.31
N VAL A 55 8.04 -28.97 8.31
CA VAL A 55 8.94 -28.15 9.14
C VAL A 55 10.24 -27.97 8.37
N ILE A 56 10.58 -26.73 8.04
CA ILE A 56 11.81 -26.38 7.34
C ILE A 56 12.74 -25.67 8.32
N GLU A 57 13.99 -26.12 8.40
CA GLU A 57 15.03 -25.49 9.22
C GLU A 57 16.26 -25.19 8.38
N ALA A 58 16.88 -24.04 8.61
CA ALA A 58 18.15 -23.66 8.03
C ALA A 58 19.08 -23.18 9.15
N ASP A 59 20.28 -23.74 9.24
CA ASP A 59 21.26 -23.40 10.30
C ASP A 59 20.75 -23.55 11.73
N GLY A 60 19.82 -24.49 11.95
CA GLY A 60 19.21 -24.73 13.26
C GLY A 60 18.07 -23.79 13.61
N GLU A 61 17.72 -22.85 12.72
CA GLU A 61 16.56 -21.97 12.87
C GLU A 61 15.38 -22.47 12.06
N ARG A 62 14.20 -22.53 12.70
CA ARG A 62 12.96 -22.89 12.03
C ARG A 62 12.48 -21.75 11.15
N ILE A 63 12.25 -22.04 9.87
CA ILE A 63 11.73 -21.10 8.90
C ILE A 63 10.20 -21.12 8.96
N MET A 64 9.62 -20.00 9.42
CA MET A 64 8.18 -19.78 9.40
C MET A 64 7.80 -19.20 8.05
N TYR A 65 7.21 -20.01 7.19
CA TYR A 65 6.83 -19.56 5.86
C TYR A 65 5.72 -18.51 5.92
N ARG A 66 5.87 -17.49 5.07
CA ARG A 66 4.88 -16.47 4.82
C ARG A 66 4.91 -16.17 3.33
N GLU A 67 3.77 -16.28 2.65
CA GLU A 67 3.68 -15.99 1.22
C GLU A 67 3.43 -14.51 0.94
N MET A 68 2.59 -13.88 1.75
CA MET A 68 2.09 -12.53 1.50
C MET A 68 2.45 -11.58 2.63
N ILE A 69 2.86 -10.37 2.27
CA ILE A 69 3.08 -9.26 3.19
C ILE A 69 2.05 -8.16 2.91
N TYR A 70 1.51 -7.54 3.97
CA TYR A 70 0.54 -6.46 3.86
C TYR A 70 0.89 -5.39 4.87
N LEU A 71 1.36 -4.25 4.37
CA LEU A 71 1.86 -3.16 5.20
C LEU A 71 0.99 -1.92 5.05
N MET A 72 0.68 -1.30 6.18
CA MET A 72 0.24 0.08 6.25
C MET A 72 1.47 0.97 6.43
N LEU A 73 1.74 1.82 5.46
CA LEU A 73 2.76 2.87 5.55
C LEU A 73 2.07 4.22 5.78
N HIS A 74 2.55 4.96 6.78
CA HIS A 74 2.30 6.38 6.89
C HIS A 74 3.35 7.12 6.06
N LYS A 75 3.09 7.26 4.76
CA LYS A 75 4.07 7.81 3.81
C LYS A 75 4.41 9.25 4.19
N PRO A 76 5.69 9.62 4.31
CA PRO A 76 6.11 11.00 4.50
C PRO A 76 6.14 11.78 3.16
N PRO A 77 6.10 13.11 3.19
CA PRO A 77 6.47 13.92 2.03
C PRO A 77 7.96 13.73 1.69
N GLY A 78 8.34 13.99 0.43
CA GLY A 78 9.71 13.87 -0.08
C GLY A 78 10.08 12.49 -0.64
N VAL A 79 9.25 11.46 -0.39
CA VAL A 79 9.48 10.07 -0.84
C VAL A 79 8.55 9.73 -2.00
N VAL A 80 9.02 8.99 -3.01
CA VAL A 80 8.23 8.60 -4.18
C VAL A 80 7.55 7.24 -4.01
N SER A 81 6.28 7.14 -4.41
CA SER A 81 5.54 5.86 -4.48
C SER A 81 5.98 5.04 -5.70
N ALA A 82 7.14 4.41 -5.59
CA ALA A 82 7.73 3.52 -6.59
C ALA A 82 8.46 2.35 -5.92
N THR A 83 8.75 1.29 -6.69
CA THR A 83 9.59 0.18 -6.24
C THR A 83 11.08 0.49 -6.36
N GLU A 84 11.45 1.27 -7.37
CA GLU A 84 12.80 1.73 -7.65
C GLU A 84 12.75 3.13 -8.24
N ASP A 85 13.72 3.98 -7.88
CA ASP A 85 13.95 5.28 -8.49
C ASP A 85 15.45 5.59 -8.42
N ALA A 86 16.00 6.21 -9.46
CA ALA A 86 17.43 6.48 -9.56
C ALA A 86 17.87 7.75 -8.81
N ARG A 87 16.92 8.65 -8.50
CA ARG A 87 17.19 9.99 -7.97
C ARG A 87 16.59 10.18 -6.58
N ASP A 88 15.37 9.71 -6.40
CA ASP A 88 14.60 9.95 -5.20
C ASP A 88 14.50 8.71 -4.31
N GLN A 89 14.44 8.93 -3.00
CA GLN A 89 14.13 7.86 -2.05
C GLN A 89 12.72 7.32 -2.32
N THR A 90 12.58 6.00 -2.36
CA THR A 90 11.31 5.31 -2.59
C THR A 90 10.65 4.88 -1.28
N VAL A 91 9.36 4.57 -1.34
CA VAL A 91 8.62 3.99 -0.21
C VAL A 91 9.18 2.65 0.27
N LEU A 92 9.89 1.90 -0.60
CA LEU A 92 10.53 0.64 -0.22
C LEU A 92 11.84 0.85 0.55
N ASP A 93 12.48 2.01 0.41
CA ASP A 93 13.68 2.36 1.17
C ASP A 93 13.36 2.71 2.63
N LEU A 94 12.09 2.88 2.97
CA LEU A 94 11.62 3.04 4.35
C LEU A 94 11.45 1.70 5.08
N LEU A 95 11.45 0.57 4.35
CA LEU A 95 11.21 -0.75 4.92
C LEU A 95 12.48 -1.36 5.51
N ARG A 96 12.31 -2.12 6.60
CA ARG A 96 13.34 -3.03 7.11
C ARG A 96 13.67 -4.06 6.04
N LYS A 97 14.92 -4.54 6.04
CA LYS A 97 15.41 -5.53 5.07
C LYS A 97 14.55 -6.81 5.05
N GLU A 98 14.11 -7.24 6.22
CA GLU A 98 13.25 -8.42 6.42
C GLU A 98 11.90 -8.29 5.72
N ASP A 99 11.33 -7.09 5.64
CA ASP A 99 10.05 -6.86 4.96
C ASP A 99 10.24 -6.60 3.46
N ARG A 100 11.35 -5.92 3.10
CA ARG A 100 11.70 -5.65 1.70
C ARG A 100 11.99 -6.92 0.91
N ILE A 101 12.43 -8.01 1.56
CA ILE A 101 12.74 -9.28 0.89
C ILE A 101 11.53 -9.92 0.21
N PHE A 102 10.32 -9.65 0.72
CA PHE A 102 9.06 -10.07 0.13
C PHE A 102 8.72 -9.33 -1.18
N GLN A 103 9.53 -8.33 -1.54
CA GLN A 103 9.37 -7.47 -2.71
C GLN A 103 7.98 -6.84 -2.80
N PRO A 104 7.50 -6.18 -1.73
CA PRO A 104 6.22 -5.50 -1.80
C PRO A 104 6.29 -4.34 -2.79
N PHE A 105 5.14 -3.99 -3.35
CA PHE A 105 4.96 -2.84 -4.21
C PHE A 105 3.81 -1.96 -3.70
N PRO A 106 3.80 -0.66 -4.02
CA PRO A 106 2.76 0.23 -3.55
C PRO A 106 1.42 -0.02 -4.25
N VAL A 107 0.35 -0.13 -3.46
CA VAL A 107 -1.03 -0.19 -3.95
C VAL A 107 -1.48 1.23 -4.27
N GLY A 108 -1.24 1.61 -5.52
CA GLY A 108 -1.49 2.96 -6.02
C GLY A 108 -0.35 3.88 -5.67
N ARG A 109 -0.56 5.18 -5.88
CA ARG A 109 0.50 6.19 -5.72
C ARG A 109 -0.03 7.37 -4.92
N LEU A 110 0.85 7.95 -4.13
CA LEU A 110 0.71 9.28 -3.58
C LEU A 110 1.80 10.15 -4.21
N ASP A 111 1.50 11.42 -4.44
CA ASP A 111 2.49 12.36 -4.97
C ASP A 111 3.66 12.49 -3.98
N LYS A 112 4.81 12.93 -4.49
CA LYS A 112 6.04 13.02 -3.68
C LYS A 112 5.83 13.86 -2.42
N ASP A 113 5.11 14.96 -2.52
CA ASP A 113 4.78 15.90 -1.45
C ASP A 113 3.49 15.54 -0.67
N THR A 114 2.83 14.42 -0.99
CA THR A 114 1.61 13.96 -0.31
C THR A 114 1.94 12.96 0.79
N GLU A 115 1.35 13.17 1.97
CA GLU A 115 1.47 12.31 3.15
C GLU A 115 0.34 11.26 3.20
N GLY A 116 0.54 10.22 3.99
CA GLY A 116 -0.57 9.49 4.59
C GLY A 116 -0.59 8.02 4.22
N LEU A 117 -1.77 7.42 4.33
CA LEU A 117 -1.99 6.00 4.14
C LEU A 117 -1.55 5.54 2.76
N LEU A 118 -0.55 4.66 2.71
CA LEU A 118 -0.19 3.88 1.53
C LEU A 118 -0.08 2.41 1.91
N ILE A 119 -0.75 1.55 1.15
CA ILE A 119 -0.65 0.10 1.35
C ILE A 119 0.52 -0.41 0.51
N LEU A 120 1.35 -1.28 1.08
CA LEU A 120 2.39 -2.02 0.34
C LEU A 120 2.12 -3.52 0.49
N THR A 121 2.16 -4.25 -0.63
CA THR A 121 1.94 -5.71 -0.61
C THR A 121 2.61 -6.38 -1.80
N ASN A 122 2.80 -7.69 -1.75
CA ASN A 122 3.13 -8.53 -2.89
C ASN A 122 1.90 -9.28 -3.47
N ASP A 123 0.69 -9.03 -2.93
CA ASP A 123 -0.58 -9.57 -3.41
C ASP A 123 -1.11 -8.76 -4.61
N GLY A 124 -0.70 -9.19 -5.82
CA GLY A 124 -1.13 -8.61 -7.09
C GLY A 124 -2.65 -8.55 -7.30
N PRO A 125 -3.39 -9.66 -7.08
CA PRO A 125 -4.84 -9.67 -7.17
C PRO A 125 -5.52 -8.63 -6.29
N LEU A 126 -5.18 -8.56 -5.00
CA LEU A 126 -5.76 -7.57 -4.08
C LEU A 126 -5.44 -6.14 -4.53
N ALA A 127 -4.19 -5.87 -4.90
CA ALA A 127 -3.80 -4.55 -5.37
C ALA A 127 -4.56 -4.13 -6.62
N HIS A 128 -4.76 -5.05 -7.57
CA HIS A 128 -5.54 -4.78 -8.77
C HIS A 128 -7.01 -4.48 -8.44
N GLU A 129 -7.63 -5.21 -7.51
CA GLU A 129 -9.01 -4.93 -7.07
C GLU A 129 -9.15 -3.55 -6.44
N LEU A 130 -8.22 -3.18 -5.55
CA LEU A 130 -8.20 -1.90 -4.85
C LEU A 130 -7.98 -0.70 -5.80
N LEU A 131 -7.26 -0.90 -6.90
CA LEU A 131 -6.94 0.14 -7.89
C LEU A 131 -7.85 0.15 -9.11
N SER A 132 -8.63 -0.90 -9.31
CA SER A 132 -9.50 -1.04 -10.47
C SER A 132 -10.48 0.14 -10.53
N PRO A 133 -10.49 0.90 -11.65
CA PRO A 133 -11.46 1.98 -11.83
C PRO A 133 -12.91 1.51 -11.70
N ARG A 134 -13.20 0.22 -11.95
CA ARG A 134 -14.55 -0.35 -11.86
C ARG A 134 -15.04 -0.53 -10.42
N LYS A 135 -14.13 -0.66 -9.46
CA LYS A 135 -14.48 -0.92 -8.06
C LYS A 135 -14.77 0.36 -7.29
N HIS A 136 -14.35 1.51 -7.82
CA HIS A 136 -14.61 2.83 -7.22
C HIS A 136 -14.26 2.89 -5.72
N VAL A 137 -13.20 2.20 -5.29
CA VAL A 137 -12.81 2.20 -3.87
C VAL A 137 -12.58 3.65 -3.42
N PRO A 138 -13.30 4.16 -2.40
CA PRO A 138 -13.17 5.55 -2.01
C PRO A 138 -11.80 5.82 -1.42
N LYS A 139 -11.26 7.01 -1.65
CA LYS A 139 -10.05 7.52 -1.00
C LYS A 139 -10.41 8.83 -0.30
N THR A 140 -10.18 8.88 1.00
CA THR A 140 -10.45 10.06 1.81
C THR A 140 -9.16 10.83 2.06
N TYR A 141 -9.19 12.12 1.76
CA TYR A 141 -8.09 13.05 1.94
C TYR A 141 -8.49 14.16 2.91
N GLU A 142 -7.53 14.57 3.72
CA GLU A 142 -7.57 15.84 4.44
C GLU A 142 -6.62 16.81 3.75
N ALA A 143 -7.03 18.07 3.59
CA ALA A 143 -6.20 19.07 2.95
C ALA A 143 -6.31 20.45 3.61
N ARG A 144 -5.22 21.21 3.49
CA ARG A 144 -5.19 22.65 3.72
C ARG A 144 -5.18 23.33 2.36
N VAL A 145 -6.16 24.17 2.09
CA VAL A 145 -6.37 24.79 0.79
C VAL A 145 -6.35 26.31 0.95
N LEU A 146 -5.44 26.99 0.25
CA LEU A 146 -5.43 28.44 0.17
C LEU A 146 -6.60 28.91 -0.72
N GLY A 147 -7.41 29.82 -0.17
CA GLY A 147 -8.66 30.28 -0.73
C GLY A 147 -9.85 29.72 0.06
N LYS A 148 -10.89 30.54 0.22
CA LYS A 148 -12.11 30.17 0.93
C LYS A 148 -12.92 29.15 0.11
N VAL A 149 -12.92 27.90 0.54
CA VAL A 149 -13.78 26.83 0.01
C VAL A 149 -15.20 27.05 0.50
N ASP A 150 -16.16 27.18 -0.41
CA ASP A 150 -17.55 27.52 -0.10
C ASP A 150 -18.58 26.50 -0.61
N ALA A 151 -19.87 26.81 -0.45
CA ALA A 151 -20.96 25.93 -0.84
C ALA A 151 -21.04 25.72 -2.37
N GLU A 152 -20.52 26.65 -3.17
CA GLU A 152 -20.50 26.51 -4.63
C GLU A 152 -19.41 25.52 -5.05
N ASP A 153 -18.24 25.56 -4.39
CA ASP A 153 -17.20 24.54 -4.60
C ASP A 153 -17.70 23.14 -4.25
N VAL A 154 -18.42 23.00 -3.13
CA VAL A 154 -19.00 21.71 -2.72
C VAL A 154 -19.96 21.17 -3.78
N LYS A 155 -20.80 22.03 -4.38
CA LYS A 155 -21.68 21.63 -5.49
C LYS A 155 -20.91 21.23 -6.74
N GLN A 156 -19.89 22.00 -7.12
CA GLN A 156 -19.05 21.69 -8.28
C GLN A 156 -18.34 20.33 -8.09
N PHE A 157 -17.80 20.06 -6.91
CA PHE A 157 -17.17 18.77 -6.60
C PHE A 157 -18.18 17.62 -6.62
N ALA A 158 -19.40 17.84 -6.11
CA ALA A 158 -20.46 16.83 -6.15
C ALA A 158 -20.97 16.54 -7.58
N ALA A 159 -20.93 17.52 -8.48
CA ALA A 159 -21.27 17.34 -9.89
C ALA A 159 -20.13 16.69 -10.70
N GLY A 160 -18.88 16.93 -10.28
CA GLY A 160 -17.69 16.64 -11.07
C GLY A 160 -17.03 17.93 -11.56
N VAL A 161 -15.72 18.02 -11.43
CA VAL A 161 -14.94 19.21 -11.82
C VAL A 161 -14.24 18.93 -13.13
N ARG A 162 -14.34 19.86 -14.09
CA ARG A 162 -13.57 19.77 -15.34
C ARG A 162 -12.14 20.24 -15.12
N LEU A 163 -11.18 19.37 -15.38
CA LEU A 163 -9.75 19.65 -15.26
C LEU A 163 -9.21 20.37 -16.50
N ASP A 164 -7.95 20.82 -16.42
CA ASP A 164 -7.22 21.54 -17.48
C ASP A 164 -7.01 20.73 -18.77
N ASP A 165 -7.02 19.39 -18.68
CA ASP A 165 -6.99 18.48 -19.85
C ASP A 165 -8.39 18.14 -20.37
N GLN A 166 -9.42 18.88 -19.94
CA GLN A 166 -10.83 18.68 -20.28
C GLN A 166 -11.45 17.39 -19.71
N TYR A 167 -10.71 16.64 -18.88
CA TYR A 167 -11.29 15.50 -18.17
C TYR A 167 -12.29 15.97 -17.13
N GLU A 168 -13.48 15.37 -17.12
CA GLU A 168 -14.48 15.59 -16.08
C GLU A 168 -14.33 14.52 -15.00
N THR A 169 -14.06 14.96 -13.77
CA THR A 169 -13.89 14.02 -12.66
C THR A 169 -15.20 13.37 -12.28
N MET A 170 -15.12 12.17 -11.70
CA MET A 170 -16.25 11.60 -11.00
C MET A 170 -16.73 12.50 -9.86
N PRO A 171 -18.02 12.40 -9.46
CA PRO A 171 -18.53 13.02 -8.25
C PRO A 171 -17.65 12.76 -7.03
N ALA A 172 -17.38 13.83 -6.29
CA ALA A 172 -16.58 13.83 -5.08
C ALA A 172 -17.36 14.43 -3.92
N GLN A 173 -17.13 13.92 -2.71
CA GLN A 173 -17.74 14.45 -1.51
C GLN A 173 -16.75 15.40 -0.83
N LEU A 174 -17.02 16.69 -0.89
CA LEU A 174 -16.22 17.74 -0.27
C LEU A 174 -16.93 18.25 0.99
N THR A 175 -16.23 18.22 2.12
CA THR A 175 -16.70 18.76 3.40
C THR A 175 -15.72 19.82 3.89
N VAL A 176 -16.23 21.00 4.24
CA VAL A 176 -15.43 22.05 4.88
C VAL A 176 -15.45 21.83 6.39
N LEU A 177 -14.27 21.67 6.98
CA LEU A 177 -14.08 21.40 8.41
C LEU A 177 -13.86 22.70 9.20
N GLY A 178 -13.33 23.73 8.54
CA GLY A 178 -13.07 25.02 9.16
C GLY A 178 -12.25 25.94 8.27
N TYR A 179 -11.94 27.12 8.82
CA TYR A 179 -11.11 28.13 8.18
C TYR A 179 -10.07 28.64 9.16
N GLU A 180 -8.89 28.95 8.64
CA GLU A 180 -7.80 29.62 9.34
C GLU A 180 -7.44 30.88 8.57
N GLU A 181 -7.33 32.02 9.25
CA GLU A 181 -6.83 33.25 8.63
C GLU A 181 -5.30 33.29 8.74
N THR A 182 -4.62 33.55 7.62
CA THR A 182 -3.16 33.62 7.54
C THR A 182 -2.74 34.90 6.83
N GLU A 183 -1.44 35.23 6.88
CA GLU A 183 -0.90 36.38 6.14
C GLU A 183 -1.11 36.27 4.62
N GLU A 184 -1.17 35.05 4.07
CA GLU A 184 -1.45 34.78 2.65
C GLU A 184 -2.95 34.80 2.30
N GLY A 185 -3.83 34.92 3.31
CA GLY A 185 -5.28 34.89 3.19
C GLY A 185 -5.95 33.72 3.90
N THR A 186 -7.24 33.50 3.63
CA THR A 186 -8.02 32.41 4.22
C THR A 186 -7.53 31.05 3.73
N VAL A 187 -7.24 30.14 4.66
CA VAL A 187 -6.95 28.73 4.42
C VAL A 187 -8.14 27.90 4.88
N SER A 188 -8.73 27.12 3.98
CA SER A 188 -9.78 26.16 4.30
C SER A 188 -9.19 24.80 4.71
N LEU A 189 -9.70 24.26 5.80
CA LEU A 189 -9.48 22.88 6.21
C LEU A 189 -10.63 22.04 5.64
N ILE A 190 -10.30 21.00 4.87
CA ILE A 190 -11.31 20.20 4.17
C ILE A 190 -11.08 18.71 4.33
N SER A 191 -12.17 17.94 4.17
CA SER A 191 -12.16 16.52 3.90
C SER A 191 -12.74 16.27 2.51
N LEU A 192 -12.06 15.45 1.70
CA LEU A 192 -12.43 15.14 0.32
C LEU A 192 -12.40 13.63 0.08
N ILE A 193 -13.52 13.08 -0.38
CA ILE A 193 -13.63 11.68 -0.81
C ILE A 193 -13.74 11.62 -2.32
N ILE A 194 -12.80 10.90 -2.96
CA ILE A 194 -12.79 10.62 -4.41
C ILE A 194 -12.79 9.12 -4.68
N HIS A 195 -13.35 8.72 -5.82
CA HIS A 195 -13.52 7.31 -6.20
C HIS A 195 -12.59 6.88 -7.35
N GLU A 196 -11.73 7.78 -7.81
CA GLU A 196 -10.71 7.58 -8.83
C GLU A 196 -9.36 8.13 -8.35
N GLY A 197 -8.32 8.03 -9.17
CA GLY A 197 -6.96 8.42 -8.83
C GLY A 197 -6.18 8.89 -10.04
N LYS A 198 -6.63 9.98 -10.66
CA LYS A 198 -5.91 10.62 -11.79
C LYS A 198 -4.65 11.33 -11.29
N PHE A 199 -3.73 11.59 -12.21
CA PHE A 199 -2.49 12.30 -11.93
C PHE A 199 -2.79 13.66 -11.26
N HIS A 200 -2.25 13.86 -10.04
CA HIS A 200 -2.42 15.06 -9.23
C HIS A 200 -3.90 15.51 -9.06
N GLN A 201 -4.84 14.56 -9.08
CA GLN A 201 -6.28 14.85 -9.20
C GLN A 201 -6.78 15.90 -8.20
N VAL A 202 -6.54 15.70 -6.89
CA VAL A 202 -7.02 16.61 -5.85
C VAL A 202 -6.51 18.04 -6.06
N LYS A 203 -5.21 18.18 -6.39
CA LYS A 203 -4.60 19.50 -6.63
C LYS A 203 -5.21 20.18 -7.86
N ARG A 204 -5.42 19.41 -8.93
CA ARG A 204 -6.01 19.91 -10.18
C ARG A 204 -7.48 20.29 -10.01
N MET A 205 -8.25 19.54 -9.22
CA MET A 205 -9.64 19.88 -8.90
C MET A 205 -9.73 21.22 -8.16
N PHE A 206 -8.90 21.44 -7.12
CA PHE A 206 -8.89 22.72 -6.43
C PHE A 206 -8.36 23.87 -7.32
N GLN A 207 -7.37 23.61 -8.15
CA GLN A 207 -6.87 24.60 -9.12
C GLN A 207 -7.97 25.04 -10.10
N ALA A 208 -8.79 24.11 -10.58
CA ALA A 208 -9.89 24.40 -11.50
C ALA A 208 -10.96 25.33 -10.88
N VAL A 209 -11.14 25.30 -9.55
CA VAL A 209 -12.02 26.23 -8.82
C VAL A 209 -11.28 27.43 -8.21
N GLY A 210 -10.08 27.74 -8.74
CA GLY A 210 -9.31 28.93 -8.39
C GLY A 210 -8.60 28.87 -7.02
N LYS A 211 -8.33 27.68 -6.50
CA LYS A 211 -7.75 27.45 -5.17
C LYS A 211 -6.46 26.64 -5.25
N ARG A 212 -5.63 26.70 -4.19
CA ARG A 212 -4.32 26.04 -4.17
C ARG A 212 -4.19 25.13 -2.96
N VAL A 213 -3.91 23.85 -3.19
CA VAL A 213 -3.62 22.89 -2.11
C VAL A 213 -2.23 23.19 -1.53
N LEU A 214 -2.16 23.47 -0.23
CA LEU A 214 -0.93 23.71 0.53
C LEU A 214 -0.42 22.43 1.20
N TYR A 215 -1.34 21.58 1.64
CA TYR A 215 -1.05 20.31 2.30
C TYR A 215 -2.09 19.27 1.90
N LEU A 216 -1.66 18.03 1.71
CA LEU A 216 -2.53 16.93 1.35
C LEU A 216 -2.09 15.65 2.08
N LYS A 217 -3.06 15.01 2.73
CA LYS A 217 -2.88 13.75 3.44
C LYS A 217 -3.98 12.77 3.08
N ARG A 218 -3.63 11.56 2.65
CA ARG A 218 -4.63 10.48 2.54
C ARG A 218 -4.83 9.82 3.90
N VAL A 219 -6.05 9.84 4.41
CA VAL A 219 -6.38 9.30 5.74
C VAL A 219 -7.15 7.99 5.67
N ALA A 220 -7.73 7.64 4.52
CA ALA A 220 -8.40 6.35 4.32
C ALA A 220 -8.36 5.88 2.86
N MET A 221 -8.47 4.56 2.69
CA MET A 221 -8.71 3.89 1.42
C MET A 221 -9.71 2.74 1.64
N GLY A 222 -10.90 2.87 1.04
CA GLY A 222 -12.04 2.05 1.44
C GLY A 222 -12.39 2.31 2.90
N GLU A 223 -12.65 1.24 3.65
CA GLU A 223 -12.91 1.29 5.08
C GLU A 223 -11.63 1.32 5.92
N LEU A 224 -10.47 1.02 5.32
CA LEU A 224 -9.19 1.06 6.01
C LEU A 224 -8.78 2.51 6.26
N LYS A 225 -8.64 2.86 7.54
CA LYS A 225 -8.16 4.16 7.99
C LYS A 225 -6.68 4.09 8.35
N LEU A 226 -5.98 5.20 8.18
CA LEU A 226 -4.64 5.38 8.70
C LEU A 226 -4.66 5.24 10.22
N ALA A 227 -3.79 4.40 10.78
CA ALA A 227 -3.67 4.26 12.22
C ALA A 227 -3.25 5.60 12.85
N SER A 228 -3.96 6.01 13.91
CA SER A 228 -3.72 7.28 14.61
C SER A 228 -2.41 7.29 15.39
N ASP A 229 -1.91 6.13 15.78
CA ASP A 229 -0.67 5.91 16.52
C ASP A 229 0.54 5.65 15.60
N LEU A 230 0.32 5.50 14.29
CA LEU A 230 1.40 5.27 13.34
C LEU A 230 2.09 6.59 12.98
N ALA A 231 3.32 6.78 13.45
CA ALA A 231 4.12 7.97 13.15
C ALA A 231 4.42 8.13 11.65
N ILE A 232 4.57 9.37 11.19
CA ILE A 232 4.98 9.68 9.80
C ILE A 232 6.32 9.00 9.50
N GLY A 233 6.43 8.35 8.34
CA GLY A 233 7.62 7.60 7.94
C GLY A 233 7.64 6.15 8.43
N SER A 234 6.80 5.81 9.41
CA SER A 234 6.71 4.46 9.96
C SER A 234 5.68 3.61 9.21
N TYR A 235 5.86 2.30 9.31
CA TYR A 235 4.93 1.32 8.79
C TYR A 235 4.73 0.20 9.82
N ARG A 236 3.62 -0.53 9.65
CA ARG A 236 3.35 -1.78 10.37
C ARG A 236 2.59 -2.73 9.48
N GLU A 237 2.51 -3.99 9.90
CA GLU A 237 1.62 -4.94 9.26
C GLU A 237 0.16 -4.59 9.50
N LEU A 238 -0.68 -4.92 8.52
CA LEU A 238 -2.12 -4.91 8.69
C LEU A 238 -2.55 -6.06 9.61
N THR A 239 -3.52 -5.78 10.48
CA THR A 239 -4.18 -6.85 11.25
C THR A 239 -5.09 -7.68 10.34
N GLN A 240 -5.56 -8.83 10.82
CA GLN A 240 -6.49 -9.66 10.08
C GLN A 240 -7.84 -8.94 9.85
N GLU A 241 -8.27 -8.13 10.81
CA GLU A 241 -9.47 -7.30 10.70
C GLU A 241 -9.30 -6.24 9.60
N GLU A 242 -8.16 -5.54 9.57
CA GLU A 242 -7.85 -4.55 8.55
C GLU A 242 -7.74 -5.16 7.14
N LEU A 243 -7.20 -6.37 7.06
CA LEU A 243 -7.13 -7.12 5.80
C LEU A 243 -8.52 -7.46 5.26
N LYS A 244 -9.49 -7.78 6.13
CA LYS A 244 -10.87 -8.03 5.72
C LYS A 244 -11.53 -6.77 5.14
N LEU A 245 -11.23 -5.59 5.71
CA LEU A 245 -11.71 -4.30 5.20
C LEU A 245 -11.25 -4.01 3.76
N LEU A 246 -10.13 -4.59 3.33
CA LEU A 246 -9.60 -4.42 1.97
C LEU A 246 -10.19 -5.40 0.95
N ARG A 247 -10.64 -6.57 1.41
CA ARG A 247 -11.08 -7.66 0.52
C ARG A 247 -12.55 -7.58 0.14
N ASN A 248 -13.33 -6.67 0.74
CA ASN A 248 -14.80 -6.67 0.62
C ASN A 248 -15.35 -8.10 0.75
N ASP A 249 -14.81 -8.86 1.71
CA ASP A 249 -15.36 -10.18 2.05
C ASP A 249 -16.66 -9.96 2.84
N ASP A 250 -17.72 -9.56 2.13
CA ASP A 250 -19.11 -9.89 2.48
C ASP A 250 -19.35 -11.39 2.22
N ALA A 251 -18.42 -12.23 2.69
CA ALA A 251 -18.43 -13.67 2.61
C ALA A 251 -18.21 -14.27 4.01
N ALA A 252 -19.03 -13.84 4.95
CA ALA A 252 -19.43 -14.59 6.14
C ALA A 252 -20.84 -14.08 6.52
N ASN A 253 -21.89 -14.66 5.94
CA ASN A 253 -22.68 -15.76 6.49
C ASN A 253 -23.39 -15.40 7.79
#